data_AF-A0A6N8AUK8-F1
#
_entry.id   AF-A0A6N8AUK8-F1
#
_cell.length_a   1.000
_cell.length_b   1.000
_cell.length_c   1.000
_cell.angle_alpha   90.00
_cell.angle_beta   90.00
_cell.angle_gamma   90.00
#
_symmetry.space_group_name_H-M   'P 1'
#
loop_
_entity.id
_entity.type
_entity.pdbx_description
1 polymer ?
#
loop_
_entity_poly.entity_id
_entity_poly.type
_entity_poly.pdbx_seq_one_letter_code
_entity_poly.pdbx_strand_id
1 'polypeptide(L)'
;MSHSVNSILSQIRSYQTQASQSLPAADVARSNAIDGLAGVRPATAPVASFTDTLQGALADVNRAQQVSGALAAAFERGEPGADLAKVMVASQQSQLAFRATVEVRNRLVQAYQDVMNMPL
;
A
#
# COMPACT_ATOMS: atom_id res chain seq x y z
N MET A 1 -15.57 -53.76 -2.72
CA MET A 1 -15.22 -52.43 -3.27
C MET A 1 -16.12 -51.28 -2.77
N SER A 2 -17.07 -51.49 -1.84
CA SER A 2 -18.01 -50.45 -1.34
C SER A 2 -17.66 -49.84 0.03
N HIS A 3 -16.77 -50.47 0.81
CA HIS A 3 -16.41 -50.02 2.16
C HIS A 3 -15.56 -48.73 2.17
N SER A 4 -14.83 -48.44 1.08
CA SER A 4 -13.94 -47.27 0.98
C SER A 4 -14.71 -45.95 0.79
N VAL A 5 -15.90 -45.99 0.19
CA VAL A 5 -16.72 -44.79 -0.09
C VAL A 5 -17.31 -44.22 1.20
N ASN A 6 -17.79 -45.08 2.11
CA ASN A 6 -18.29 -44.65 3.42
C ASN A 6 -17.17 -44.13 4.34
N SER A 7 -15.94 -44.66 4.20
CA SER A 7 -14.77 -44.17 4.95
C SER A 7 -14.29 -42.81 4.47
N ILE A 8 -14.35 -42.53 3.16
CA ILE A 8 -13.99 -41.22 2.61
C ILE A 8 -15.05 -40.18 2.99
N LEU A 9 -16.33 -40.55 3.02
CA LEU A 9 -17.41 -39.66 3.46
C LEU A 9 -17.36 -39.35 4.96
N SER A 10 -16.89 -40.26 5.82
CA SER A 10 -16.65 -39.97 7.24
C SER A 10 -15.38 -39.16 7.47
N GLN A 11 -14.36 -39.32 6.62
CA GLN A 11 -13.14 -38.53 6.66
C GLN A 11 -13.33 -37.10 6.17
N ILE A 12 -14.20 -36.87 5.17
CA ILE A 12 -14.61 -35.52 4.74
C ILE A 12 -15.44 -34.83 5.83
N ARG A 13 -16.29 -35.57 6.54
CA ARG A 13 -17.10 -35.01 7.63
C ARG A 13 -16.25 -34.57 8.83
N SER A 14 -15.20 -35.32 9.17
CA SER A 14 -14.26 -34.91 10.23
C SER A 14 -13.41 -33.70 9.82
N TYR A 15 -13.08 -33.55 8.53
CA TYR A 15 -12.42 -32.35 8.01
C TYR A 15 -13.32 -31.10 8.01
N GLN A 16 -14.61 -31.25 7.72
CA GLN A 16 -15.58 -30.14 7.77
C GLN A 16 -15.81 -29.62 9.20
N THR A 17 -15.75 -30.50 10.20
CA THR A 17 -15.86 -30.11 11.61
C THR A 17 -14.60 -29.43 12.15
N GLN A 18 -13.43 -29.65 11.53
CA GLN A 18 -12.20 -28.97 11.94
C GLN A 18 -12.07 -27.56 11.35
N ALA A 19 -12.68 -27.31 10.18
CA ALA A 19 -12.73 -25.99 9.56
C ALA A 19 -13.82 -25.06 10.15
N SER A 20 -14.76 -25.59 10.94
CA SER A 20 -15.86 -24.83 11.54
C SER A 20 -15.70 -24.52 13.04
N GLN A 21 -14.59 -24.96 13.66
CA GLN A 21 -14.35 -24.77 15.10
C GLN A 21 -13.17 -23.85 15.45
N SER A 22 -12.66 -23.10 14.48
CA SER A 22 -11.63 -22.06 14.67
C SER A 22 -12.16 -20.68 14.32
N LEU A 23 -13.18 -20.23 15.04
CA LEU A 23 -13.54 -18.81 15.19
C LEU A 23 -14.06 -18.59 16.61
N PRO A 24 -13.21 -18.32 17.61
CA PRO A 24 -13.66 -17.54 18.75
C PRO A 24 -14.01 -16.15 18.21
N ALA A 25 -15.27 -15.74 18.44
CA ALA A 25 -15.71 -14.37 18.31
C ALA A 25 -14.90 -13.52 19.31
N ALA A 26 -13.72 -13.07 18.88
CA ALA A 26 -13.00 -12.00 19.54
C ALA A 26 -13.74 -10.72 19.22
N ASP A 27 -14.60 -10.36 20.17
CA ASP A 27 -15.13 -9.04 20.44
C ASP A 27 -14.22 -7.95 19.86
N VAL A 28 -14.70 -7.28 18.80
CA VAL A 28 -14.04 -6.13 18.19
C VAL A 28 -14.29 -4.92 19.09
N ALA A 29 -13.84 -5.01 20.33
CA ALA A 29 -13.55 -3.86 21.16
C ALA A 29 -12.31 -3.17 20.56
N ARG A 30 -12.53 -2.36 19.52
CA ARG A 30 -11.61 -1.30 19.11
C ARG A 30 -11.61 -0.23 20.20
N SER A 31 -11.04 -0.58 21.34
CA SER A 31 -10.90 0.30 22.48
C SER A 31 -9.42 0.27 22.86
N ASN A 32 -8.68 1.17 22.21
CA ASN A 32 -7.53 1.81 22.82
C ASN A 32 -6.34 0.91 23.21
N ALA A 33 -5.79 0.15 22.25
CA ALA A 33 -4.48 -0.49 22.40
C ALA A 33 -3.31 0.44 21.95
N ILE A 34 -3.34 1.69 22.41
CA ILE A 34 -2.16 2.58 22.45
C ILE A 34 -1.70 2.74 23.90
N ASP A 35 -1.60 1.63 24.64
CA ASP A 35 -1.14 1.60 26.02
C ASP A 35 0.03 0.61 26.16
N GLY A 36 1.14 0.94 25.49
CA GLY A 36 2.34 0.09 25.44
C GLY A 36 3.61 0.77 24.92
N LEU A 37 3.55 2.05 24.53
CA LEU A 37 4.70 2.84 24.07
C LEU A 37 5.20 3.80 25.17
N ALA A 38 5.22 3.34 26.42
CA ALA A 38 5.88 4.03 27.54
C ALA A 38 7.40 4.08 27.28
N GLY A 39 7.83 5.03 26.46
CA GLY A 39 9.23 5.23 26.10
C GLY A 39 9.49 6.08 24.86
N VAL A 40 8.50 6.28 23.98
CA VAL A 40 8.69 7.22 22.86
C VAL A 40 8.38 8.62 23.37
N ARG A 41 9.41 9.28 23.91
CA ARG A 41 9.42 10.75 23.97
C ARG A 41 9.03 11.26 22.58
N PRO A 42 8.08 12.20 22.43
CA PRO A 42 7.86 12.84 21.16
C PRO A 42 9.17 13.53 20.81
N ALA A 43 9.93 12.95 19.88
CA ALA A 43 10.99 13.66 19.24
C ALA A 43 10.29 14.81 18.51
N THR A 44 10.38 16.00 19.08
CA THR A 44 10.19 17.27 18.38
C THR A 44 11.32 17.44 17.37
N ALA A 45 11.46 16.48 16.45
CA ALA A 45 12.01 16.79 15.15
C ALA A 45 10.99 17.73 14.50
N PRO A 46 11.43 18.80 13.83
CA PRO A 46 10.52 19.59 13.02
C PRO A 46 9.86 18.62 12.04
N VAL A 47 8.57 18.37 12.22
CA VAL A 47 7.80 17.62 11.23
C VAL A 47 7.88 18.49 10.00
N ALA A 48 8.55 18.00 8.94
CA ALA A 48 8.62 18.72 7.68
C ALA A 48 7.21 19.16 7.33
N SER A 49 7.04 20.42 6.96
CA SER A 49 5.70 20.95 6.73
C SER A 49 5.04 20.05 5.70
N PHE A 50 3.74 19.82 5.83
CA PHE A 50 3.02 19.01 4.87
C PHE A 50 3.23 19.51 3.42
N THR A 51 3.35 20.83 3.24
CA THR A 51 3.74 21.48 1.99
C THR A 51 5.13 21.04 1.49
N ASP A 52 6.12 20.96 2.38
CA ASP A 52 7.49 20.50 2.05
C ASP A 52 7.47 19.03 1.62
N THR A 53 6.69 18.21 2.31
CA THR A 53 6.51 16.78 1.98
C THR A 53 5.80 16.60 0.64
N LEU A 54 4.76 17.39 0.35
CA LEU A 54 4.07 17.39 -0.94
C LEU A 54 4.99 17.86 -2.08
N GLN A 55 5.78 18.91 -1.84
CA GLN A 55 6.74 19.41 -2.81
C GLN A 55 7.82 18.38 -3.12
N GLY A 56 8.31 17.67 -2.08
CA GLY A 56 9.17 16.51 -2.23
C GLY A 56 8.55 15.39 -3.08
N ALA A 57 7.30 15.00 -2.78
CA ALA A 57 6.59 13.97 -3.53
C ALA A 57 6.41 14.34 -5.02
N LEU A 58 6.10 15.61 -5.33
CA LEU A 58 6.00 16.11 -6.70
C LEU A 58 7.35 16.03 -7.43
N ALA A 59 8.44 16.41 -6.76
CA ALA A 59 9.79 16.29 -7.30
C ALA A 59 10.18 14.83 -7.55
N ASP A 60 9.79 13.92 -6.66
CA ASP A 60 10.06 12.49 -6.80
C ASP A 60 9.29 11.86 -7.96
N VAL A 61 8.03 12.26 -8.21
CA VAL A 61 7.30 11.84 -9.42
C VAL A 61 8.00 12.31 -10.68
N ASN A 62 8.44 13.58 -10.71
CA ASN A 62 9.16 14.10 -11.86
C ASN A 62 10.45 13.31 -12.13
N ARG A 63 11.20 13.00 -11.07
CA ARG A 63 12.40 12.16 -11.16
C ARG A 63 12.08 10.76 -11.67
N ALA A 64 11.03 10.12 -11.15
CA ALA A 64 10.60 8.79 -11.58
C ALA A 64 10.22 8.76 -13.07
N GLN A 65 9.54 9.79 -13.56
CA GLN A 65 9.22 9.94 -14.98
C GLN A 65 10.48 10.10 -15.85
N GLN A 66 11.42 10.96 -15.44
CA GLN A 66 12.68 11.15 -16.16
C GLN A 66 13.50 9.86 -16.22
N VAL A 67 13.62 9.14 -15.11
CA VAL A 67 14.36 7.86 -15.04
C VAL A 67 13.72 6.81 -15.95
N SER A 68 12.39 6.67 -15.91
CA SER A 68 11.70 5.73 -16.79
C SER A 68 11.91 6.08 -18.27
N GLY A 69 11.86 7.35 -18.63
CA GLY A 69 12.11 7.82 -20.00
C GLY A 69 13.55 7.58 -20.46
N ALA A 70 14.52 7.86 -19.59
CA ALA A 70 15.93 7.61 -19.87
C ALA A 70 16.23 6.12 -20.07
N LEU A 71 15.64 5.25 -19.24
CA LEU A 71 15.78 3.81 -19.37
C LEU A 71 15.13 3.30 -20.67
N ALA A 72 13.95 3.80 -21.02
CA ALA A 72 13.30 3.46 -22.29
C ALA A 72 14.17 3.86 -23.49
N ALA A 73 14.69 5.10 -23.50
CA ALA A 73 15.55 5.59 -24.57
C ALA A 73 16.90 4.83 -24.65
N ALA A 74 17.45 4.40 -23.52
CA ALA A 74 18.65 3.55 -23.49
C ALA A 74 18.39 2.17 -24.08
N PHE A 75 17.23 1.58 -23.79
CA PHE A 75 16.80 0.31 -24.34
C PHE A 75 16.53 0.38 -25.85
N GLU A 76 15.81 1.41 -26.31
CA GLU A 76 15.52 1.64 -27.73
C GLU A 76 16.79 1.82 -28.57
N ARG A 77 17.84 2.42 -27.99
CA ARG A 77 19.15 2.60 -28.63
C ARG A 77 20.06 1.35 -28.54
N GLY A 78 19.63 0.30 -27.84
CA GLY A 78 20.39 -0.93 -27.68
C GLY A 78 21.67 -0.75 -26.84
N GLU A 79 21.68 0.17 -25.87
CA GLU A 79 22.86 0.36 -25.02
C GLU A 79 23.23 -0.93 -24.26
N PRO A 80 24.52 -1.31 -24.21
CA PRO A 80 24.95 -2.49 -23.47
C PRO A 80 24.63 -2.33 -21.98
N GLY A 81 23.78 -3.21 -21.45
CA GLY A 81 23.30 -3.16 -20.07
C GLY A 81 21.91 -2.56 -19.89
N ALA A 82 21.29 -2.05 -20.96
CA ALA A 82 19.88 -1.69 -20.96
C ALA A 82 19.01 -2.95 -20.99
N ASP A 83 18.20 -3.12 -19.95
CA ASP A 83 17.37 -4.31 -19.74
C ASP A 83 15.89 -3.89 -19.78
N LEU A 84 15.11 -4.55 -20.65
CA LEU A 84 13.67 -4.34 -20.77
C LEU A 84 12.96 -4.51 -19.42
N ALA A 85 13.41 -5.46 -18.59
CA ALA A 85 12.83 -5.68 -17.26
C ALA A 85 12.98 -4.43 -16.37
N LYS A 86 14.14 -3.75 -16.43
CA LYS A 86 14.37 -2.50 -15.69
C LYS A 86 13.49 -1.36 -16.19
N VAL A 87 13.31 -1.24 -17.51
CA VAL A 87 12.40 -0.25 -18.10
C VAL A 87 10.97 -0.46 -17.60
N MET A 88 10.51 -1.72 -17.63
CA MET A 88 9.16 -2.08 -17.20
C MET A 88 8.93 -1.82 -15.71
N VAL A 89 9.90 -2.16 -14.85
CA VAL A 89 9.81 -1.89 -13.41
C VAL A 89 9.82 -0.39 -13.14
N ALA A 90 10.71 0.37 -13.77
CA ALA A 90 10.77 1.82 -13.61
C ALA A 90 9.48 2.50 -14.08
N SER A 91 8.89 2.04 -15.18
CA SER A 91 7.60 2.53 -15.68
C SER A 91 6.46 2.25 -14.70
N GLN A 92 6.38 1.03 -14.16
CA GLN A 92 5.38 0.68 -13.15
C GLN A 92 5.53 1.51 -11.86
N GLN A 93 6.77 1.71 -11.40
CA GLN A 93 7.06 2.54 -10.24
C GLN A 93 6.64 4.00 -10.46
N SER A 94 6.98 4.57 -11.62
CA SER A 94 6.57 5.92 -12.02
C SER A 94 5.04 6.07 -12.02
N GLN A 95 4.33 5.08 -12.56
CA GLN A 95 2.87 5.12 -12.61
C GLN A 95 2.21 4.99 -11.23
N LEU A 96 2.76 4.16 -10.34
CA LEU A 96 2.29 4.06 -8.95
C LEU A 96 2.53 5.37 -8.18
N ALA A 97 3.74 5.95 -8.29
CA ALA A 97 4.09 7.21 -7.65
C ALA A 97 3.20 8.37 -8.12
N PHE A 98 2.90 8.42 -9.42
CA PHE A 98 1.98 9.41 -9.98
C PHE A 98 0.56 9.28 -9.40
N ARG A 99 0.00 8.06 -9.34
CA ARG A 99 -1.33 7.82 -8.76
C ARG A 99 -1.38 8.26 -7.29
N ALA A 100 -0.38 7.91 -6.50
CA ALA A 100 -0.28 8.33 -5.11
C ALA A 100 -0.30 9.86 -4.97
N THR A 101 0.40 10.56 -5.85
CA THR A 101 0.46 12.03 -5.83
C THR A 101 -0.86 12.69 -6.21
N VAL A 102 -1.59 12.12 -7.17
CA VAL A 102 -2.94 12.59 -7.52
C VAL A 102 -3.91 12.42 -6.34
N GLU A 103 -3.84 11.31 -5.62
CA GLU A 103 -4.65 11.09 -4.42
C GLU A 103 -4.35 12.12 -3.34
N VAL A 104 -3.07 12.41 -3.09
CA VAL A 104 -2.68 13.47 -2.15
C VAL A 104 -3.22 14.81 -2.60
N ARG A 105 -3.06 15.20 -3.88
CA ARG A 105 -3.63 16.43 -4.43
C ARG A 105 -5.14 16.53 -4.20
N ASN A 106 -5.87 15.45 -4.48
CA ASN A 106 -7.31 15.41 -4.29
C ASN A 106 -7.68 15.57 -2.81
N ARG A 107 -6.92 14.92 -1.92
CA ARG A 107 -7.13 15.03 -0.47
C ARG A 107 -6.84 16.43 0.06
N LEU A 108 -5.84 17.14 -0.48
CA LEU A 108 -5.60 18.55 -0.15
C LEU A 108 -6.79 19.43 -0.52
N VAL A 109 -7.26 19.27 -1.76
CA VAL A 109 -8.36 20.07 -2.28
C VAL A 109 -9.63 19.84 -1.45
N GLN A 110 -9.90 18.59 -1.06
CA GLN A 110 -10.98 18.24 -0.13
C GLN A 110 -10.79 18.89 1.24
N ALA A 111 -9.61 18.75 1.85
CA ALA A 111 -9.35 19.32 3.18
C ALA A 111 -9.51 20.85 3.20
N TYR A 112 -9.12 21.54 2.12
CA TYR A 112 -9.36 22.97 1.98
C TYR A 112 -10.86 23.30 1.89
N GLN A 113 -11.61 22.54 1.07
CA GLN A 113 -13.07 22.69 0.96
C GLN A 113 -13.77 22.41 2.29
N ASP A 114 -13.35 21.38 3.03
CA ASP A 114 -13.91 20.98 4.33
C ASP A 114 -13.74 22.09 5.37
N VAL A 115 -12.56 22.72 5.43
CA VAL A 115 -12.31 23.89 6.31
C VAL A 115 -13.19 25.07 5.92
N MET A 116 -13.38 25.31 4.63
CA MET A 116 -14.17 26.44 4.12
C MET A 116 -15.69 26.26 4.33
N ASN A 117 -16.16 25.02 4.35
CA ASN A 117 -17.56 24.65 4.59
C ASN A 117 -17.85 24.34 6.07
N MET A 118 -16.85 24.42 6.96
CA MET A 118 -17.05 24.22 8.38
C MET A 118 -17.86 25.42 8.92
N PRO A 119 -19.09 25.22 9.44
CA PRO A 119 -19.83 26.32 10.05
C PRO A 119 -19.07 26.77 11.30
N LEU A 120 -18.86 28.09 11.42
CA LEU A 120 -18.33 28.73 12.62
C LEU A 120 -19.29 28.58 13.81
#